data_AF-A0A3M5TYN1-F1
#
_entry.id   AF-A0A3M5TYN1-F1
#
_cell.length_a   1.000
_cell.length_b   1.000
_cell.length_c   1.000
_cell.angle_alpha   90.00
_cell.angle_beta   90.00
_cell.angle_gamma   90.00
#
_symmetry.space_group_name_H-M   'P 1'
#
loop_
_entity.id
_entity.type
_entity.pdbx_description
1 polymer ?
#
loop_
_entity_poly.entity_id
_entity_poly.type
_entity_poly.pdbx_seq_one_letter_code
_entity_poly.pdbx_strand_id
1 'polypeptide(L)'
;MTTPRSATLTEMRHTVYCRRATHFCPPYLVNDMAKQLSPAGVLALKEALCSVYWYKSELRGFLQHCLSTPVILARFNWENYKRQIASDVVDFLCANPEAHLGDLTKICYELCRLTDFSHLQRLEDGAQKVEKARSAVTQLKSLVEPHQDVKKEQDEIKRRQEAAAKKLRENAAVRQKLQAINARYLALIGSESAQARGFQLERVMYEVFELFDLDPKASFKNLGEQIDGAFSLEGTEYLFEAKWQKEPVNKADLAIFTDKVRTKLENTLGIFLSINGFSPDGVAAHQAGGASILLVDGGDLMAILEERIDFVSLLLRKKRHAAQTGQIYLSYHQMFATGAG
;
A
#
# COMPACT_ATOMS: atom_id res chain seq x y z
N MET A 1 52.56 26.24 51.97
CA MET A 1 52.28 24.96 52.65
C MET A 1 52.93 23.85 51.85
N THR A 2 53.64 22.99 52.56
CA THR A 2 54.50 21.89 52.12
C THR A 2 53.83 20.89 51.16
N THR A 3 54.53 20.54 50.07
CA THR A 3 54.41 19.22 49.41
C THR A 3 54.70 18.11 50.42
N PRO A 4 54.06 16.92 50.33
CA PRO A 4 54.70 15.86 49.55
C PRO A 4 53.76 14.77 48.96
N ARG A 5 54.34 13.96 48.04
CA ARG A 5 54.23 12.47 47.88
C ARG A 5 52.83 11.84 47.69
N SER A 6 52.62 10.74 46.97
CA SER A 6 53.44 9.76 46.24
C SER A 6 52.47 8.78 45.55
N ALA A 7 53.01 8.03 44.58
CA ALA A 7 52.43 6.88 43.86
C ALA A 7 51.72 5.83 44.74
N THR A 8 50.80 5.03 44.14
CA THR A 8 50.93 3.57 43.88
C THR A 8 49.60 2.94 43.35
N LEU A 9 49.66 2.14 42.27
CA LEU A 9 49.45 0.66 42.16
C LEU A 9 48.02 0.17 42.51
N THR A 10 47.26 -0.38 41.55
CA THR A 10 47.20 -1.81 41.17
C THR A 10 46.68 -2.72 42.27
N GLU A 11 45.45 -3.24 42.12
CA GLU A 11 45.05 -4.66 42.27
C GLU A 11 43.51 -4.76 42.10
N MET A 12 42.90 -5.60 41.25
CA MET A 12 42.93 -7.05 41.01
C MET A 12 41.73 -7.77 41.67
N ARG A 13 41.05 -8.61 40.87
CA ARG A 13 40.22 -9.79 41.25
C ARG A 13 38.74 -9.55 41.65
N HIS A 14 37.76 -10.42 41.40
CA HIS A 14 37.56 -11.67 40.65
C HIS A 14 36.03 -12.02 40.77
N THR A 15 35.57 -13.05 40.04
CA THR A 15 34.41 -13.95 40.35
C THR A 15 32.98 -13.40 40.11
N VAL A 16 31.96 -14.11 39.58
CA VAL A 16 31.72 -15.37 38.83
C VAL A 16 30.18 -15.50 38.73
N TYR A 17 29.67 -15.90 37.56
CA TYR A 17 28.47 -16.73 37.29
C TYR A 17 27.29 -16.80 38.29
N CYS A 18 26.05 -16.55 37.83
CA CYS A 18 24.98 -17.59 37.73
C CYS A 18 23.66 -17.13 37.05
N ARG A 19 23.32 -17.80 35.94
CA ARG A 19 22.03 -18.42 35.52
C ARG A 19 20.67 -17.68 35.50
N ARG A 20 20.03 -17.77 34.32
CA ARG A 20 18.63 -18.19 33.95
C ARG A 20 17.45 -17.46 34.63
N ALA A 21 16.31 -17.13 34.02
CA ALA A 21 15.68 -17.55 32.76
C ALA A 21 14.38 -16.74 32.50
N THR A 22 14.10 -16.48 31.22
CA THR A 22 12.80 -16.61 30.50
C THR A 22 11.69 -15.54 30.53
N HIS A 23 11.06 -15.44 29.35
CA HIS A 23 9.75 -14.87 28.92
C HIS A 23 9.75 -13.40 28.42
N PHE A 24 9.81 -13.23 27.08
CA PHE A 24 8.69 -12.92 26.14
C PHE A 24 8.32 -11.42 26.21
N CYS A 25 8.37 -10.58 25.17
CA CYS A 25 7.94 -10.72 23.76
C CYS A 25 8.50 -9.51 22.95
N PRO A 26 8.86 -9.64 21.65
CA PRO A 26 9.17 -8.48 20.80
C PRO A 26 7.97 -8.10 19.91
N PRO A 27 7.59 -6.81 19.79
CA PRO A 27 6.93 -6.33 18.58
C PRO A 27 7.98 -5.82 17.59
N TYR A 28 7.58 -5.67 16.33
CA TYR A 28 8.35 -5.11 15.20
C TYR A 28 9.17 -6.12 14.39
N LEU A 29 8.48 -7.15 13.89
CA LEU A 29 8.69 -7.65 12.53
C LEU A 29 7.41 -7.35 11.75
N VAL A 30 7.30 -6.14 11.22
CA VAL A 30 6.21 -5.76 10.29
C VAL A 30 6.77 -5.81 8.88
N ASN A 31 6.65 -6.98 8.28
CA ASN A 31 6.16 -7.19 6.91
C ASN A 31 6.88 -6.50 5.73
N ASP A 32 8.15 -6.82 5.50
CA ASP A 32 8.78 -6.80 4.16
C ASP A 32 8.49 -8.07 3.31
N MET A 33 7.54 -8.89 3.79
CA MET A 33 7.17 -10.19 3.23
C MET A 33 6.27 -10.11 1.97
N ALA A 34 6.08 -8.92 1.37
CA ALA A 34 5.15 -8.72 0.25
C ALA A 34 5.73 -9.03 -1.14
N LYS A 35 7.02 -9.41 -1.23
CA LYS A 35 7.72 -9.67 -2.51
C LYS A 35 8.19 -11.11 -2.71
N GLN A 36 7.93 -12.01 -1.76
CA GLN A 36 8.40 -13.40 -1.82
C GLN A 36 7.22 -14.36 -1.80
N LEU A 37 7.30 -15.45 -2.58
CA LEU A 37 6.40 -16.59 -2.41
C LEU A 37 6.45 -17.02 -0.94
N SER A 38 5.29 -17.20 -0.31
CA SER A 38 5.24 -17.74 1.06
C SER A 38 5.97 -19.09 1.11
N PRO A 39 6.52 -19.52 2.27
CA PRO A 39 7.15 -20.83 2.37
C PRO A 39 6.25 -21.98 1.88
N ALA A 40 4.94 -21.88 2.13
CA ALA A 40 3.94 -22.79 1.59
C ALA A 40 3.83 -22.71 0.05
N GLY A 41 3.87 -21.49 -0.51
CA GLY A 41 3.90 -21.25 -1.96
C GLY A 41 5.15 -21.82 -2.64
N VAL A 42 6.33 -21.72 -1.99
CA VAL A 42 7.58 -22.31 -2.50
C VAL A 42 7.47 -23.84 -2.56
N LEU A 43 6.94 -24.47 -1.50
CA LEU A 43 6.72 -25.92 -1.48
C LEU A 43 5.70 -26.37 -2.52
N ALA A 44 4.59 -25.63 -2.65
CA ALA A 44 3.56 -25.90 -3.66
C ALA A 44 4.12 -25.76 -5.07
N LEU A 45 4.96 -24.76 -5.34
CA LEU A 45 5.64 -24.57 -6.62
C LEU A 45 6.56 -25.77 -6.96
N LYS A 46 7.39 -26.20 -6.00
CA LYS A 46 8.26 -27.38 -6.18
C LYS A 46 7.43 -28.64 -6.48
N GLU A 47 6.32 -28.84 -5.77
CA GLU A 47 5.45 -30.00 -5.99
C GLU A 47 4.73 -29.93 -7.34
N ALA A 48 4.27 -28.75 -7.76
CA ALA A 48 3.64 -28.54 -9.06
C ALA A 48 4.62 -28.84 -10.20
N LEU A 49 5.83 -28.27 -10.19
CA LEU A 49 6.86 -28.55 -11.19
C LEU A 49 7.17 -30.06 -11.30
N CYS A 50 7.27 -30.74 -10.16
CA CYS A 50 7.58 -32.16 -10.10
C CYS A 50 6.41 -33.03 -10.58
N SER A 51 5.17 -32.62 -10.32
CA SER A 51 3.97 -33.41 -10.63
C SER A 51 3.47 -33.21 -12.06
N VAL A 52 3.61 -32.00 -12.61
CA VAL A 52 3.18 -31.65 -13.97
C VAL A 52 4.11 -32.23 -15.03
N TYR A 53 5.43 -32.14 -14.82
CA TYR A 53 6.41 -32.61 -15.79
C TYR A 53 6.95 -33.98 -15.36
N TRP A 54 6.60 -35.03 -16.08
CA TRP A 54 7.06 -36.38 -15.72
C TRP A 54 8.53 -36.57 -16.10
N TYR A 55 8.89 -36.22 -17.33
CA TYR A 55 10.24 -36.36 -17.88
C TYR A 55 11.12 -35.13 -17.59
N LYS A 56 12.40 -35.36 -17.29
CA LYS A 56 13.38 -34.30 -17.00
C LYS A 56 13.56 -33.33 -18.18
N SER A 57 13.45 -33.83 -19.42
CA SER A 57 13.55 -33.02 -20.64
C SER A 57 12.42 -32.01 -20.77
N GLU A 58 11.18 -32.41 -20.44
CA GLU A 58 10.01 -31.52 -20.47
C GLU A 58 10.10 -30.45 -19.39
N LEU A 59 10.51 -30.83 -18.17
CA LEU A 59 10.76 -29.87 -17.08
C LEU A 59 11.82 -28.85 -17.50
N ARG A 60 12.92 -29.31 -18.11
CA ARG A 60 13.98 -28.44 -18.61
C ARG A 60 13.48 -27.48 -19.69
N GLY A 61 12.74 -27.99 -20.67
CA GLY A 61 12.17 -27.18 -21.74
C GLY A 61 11.23 -26.09 -21.22
N PHE A 62 10.34 -26.44 -20.28
CA PHE A 62 9.47 -25.48 -19.63
C PHE A 62 10.26 -24.36 -18.92
N LEU A 63 11.26 -24.73 -18.11
CA LEU A 63 12.10 -23.76 -17.40
C LEU A 63 12.88 -22.87 -18.39
N GLN A 64 13.36 -23.41 -19.51
CA GLN A 64 14.05 -22.64 -20.55
C GLN A 64 13.17 -21.54 -21.14
N HIS A 65 11.87 -21.78 -21.30
CA HIS A 65 10.92 -20.78 -21.82
C HIS A 65 10.46 -19.77 -20.76
N CYS A 66 10.51 -20.15 -19.49
CA CYS A 66 10.12 -19.26 -18.40
C CYS A 66 11.22 -18.29 -18.01
N LEU A 67 12.46 -18.76 -17.88
CA LEU A 67 13.58 -17.98 -17.36
C LEU A 67 14.08 -16.92 -18.35
N SER A 68 14.32 -15.70 -17.86
CA SER A 68 14.88 -14.60 -18.64
C SER A 68 16.33 -14.86 -19.05
N THR A 69 17.09 -15.62 -18.23
CA THR A 69 18.45 -16.08 -18.55
C THR A 69 18.52 -17.61 -18.51
N PRO A 70 18.15 -18.32 -19.59
CA PRO A 70 18.11 -19.79 -19.60
C PRO A 70 19.46 -20.48 -19.36
N VAL A 71 20.57 -19.75 -19.56
CA VAL A 71 21.95 -20.24 -19.35
C VAL A 71 22.17 -20.72 -17.91
N ILE A 72 21.44 -20.18 -16.93
CA ILE A 72 21.54 -20.62 -15.52
C ILE A 72 21.22 -22.10 -15.35
N LEU A 73 20.38 -22.67 -16.22
CA LEU A 73 19.99 -24.09 -16.14
C LEU A 73 21.16 -25.04 -16.36
N ALA A 74 22.23 -24.58 -17.02
CA ALA A 74 23.45 -25.38 -17.23
C ALA A 74 24.23 -25.63 -15.93
N ARG A 75 23.95 -24.86 -14.85
CA ARG A 75 24.63 -24.99 -13.56
C ARG A 75 24.11 -26.14 -12.70
N PHE A 76 22.89 -26.61 -12.96
CA PHE A 76 22.28 -27.67 -12.17
C PHE A 76 22.67 -29.05 -12.69
N ASN A 77 22.77 -30.02 -11.79
CA ASN A 77 23.04 -31.41 -12.16
C ASN A 77 21.75 -32.11 -12.63
N TRP A 78 21.59 -32.28 -13.94
CA TRP A 78 20.41 -32.92 -14.53
C TRP A 78 20.40 -34.46 -14.41
N GLU A 79 21.50 -35.06 -13.92
CA GLU A 79 21.54 -36.47 -13.56
C GLU A 79 20.80 -36.75 -12.23
N ASN A 80 20.62 -35.74 -11.37
CA ASN A 80 19.89 -35.87 -10.11
C ASN A 80 18.43 -36.30 -10.31
N TYR A 81 17.78 -36.73 -9.22
CA TYR A 81 16.34 -36.98 -9.22
C TYR A 81 15.56 -35.71 -9.55
N LYS A 82 14.50 -35.84 -10.35
CA LYS A 82 13.65 -34.73 -10.81
C LYS A 82 13.22 -33.80 -9.67
N ARG A 83 12.82 -34.38 -8.53
CA ARG A 83 12.37 -33.63 -7.36
C ARG A 83 13.49 -32.76 -6.78
N GLN A 84 14.72 -33.28 -6.77
CA GLN A 84 15.90 -32.53 -6.35
C GLN A 84 16.18 -31.40 -7.34
N ILE A 85 16.14 -31.66 -8.65
CA ILE A 85 16.34 -30.63 -9.69
C ILE A 85 15.32 -29.49 -9.53
N ALA A 86 14.04 -29.82 -9.38
CA ALA A 86 13.00 -28.82 -9.16
C ALA A 86 13.23 -28.02 -7.87
N SER A 87 13.68 -28.67 -6.79
CA SER A 87 14.04 -27.97 -5.56
C SER A 87 15.23 -27.03 -5.78
N ASP A 88 16.33 -27.53 -6.34
CA ASP A 88 17.57 -26.77 -6.54
C ASP A 88 17.33 -25.52 -7.39
N VAL A 89 16.54 -25.65 -8.46
CA VAL A 89 16.17 -24.50 -9.31
C VAL A 89 15.35 -23.49 -8.54
N VAL A 90 14.28 -23.92 -7.84
CA VAL A 90 13.43 -23.01 -7.09
C VAL A 90 14.22 -22.35 -5.95
N ASP A 91 15.05 -23.11 -5.24
CA ASP A 91 15.89 -22.61 -4.14
C ASP A 91 16.90 -21.58 -4.65
N PHE A 92 17.51 -21.81 -5.81
CA PHE A 92 18.40 -20.85 -6.45
C PHE A 92 17.68 -19.53 -6.80
N LEU A 93 16.48 -19.62 -7.38
CA LEU A 93 15.69 -18.43 -7.72
C LEU A 93 15.22 -17.68 -6.46
N CYS A 94 14.87 -18.41 -5.40
CA CYS A 94 14.48 -17.84 -4.11
C CYS A 94 15.67 -17.25 -3.33
N ALA A 95 16.90 -17.71 -3.57
CA ALA A 95 18.09 -17.20 -2.88
C ALA A 95 18.46 -15.76 -3.27
N ASN A 96 18.04 -15.31 -4.48
CA ASN A 96 18.19 -13.92 -4.90
C ASN A 96 16.90 -13.38 -5.56
N PRO A 97 15.88 -13.03 -4.75
CA PRO A 97 14.59 -12.60 -5.26
C PRO A 97 14.65 -11.35 -6.12
N GLU A 98 15.55 -10.39 -5.84
CA GLU A 98 15.63 -9.13 -6.60
C GLU A 98 15.98 -9.36 -8.07
N ALA A 99 16.85 -10.34 -8.35
CA ALA A 99 17.25 -10.69 -9.70
C ALA A 99 16.26 -11.64 -10.42
N HIS A 100 15.49 -12.43 -9.67
CA HIS A 100 14.72 -13.56 -10.21
C HIS A 100 13.21 -13.52 -9.94
N LEU A 101 12.69 -12.44 -9.36
CA LEU A 101 11.26 -12.30 -9.06
C LEU A 101 10.39 -12.41 -10.34
N GLY A 102 10.83 -11.80 -11.44
CA GLY A 102 10.12 -11.88 -12.72
C GLY A 102 10.04 -13.32 -13.23
N ASP A 103 11.13 -14.06 -13.10
CA ASP A 103 11.23 -15.46 -13.50
C ASP A 103 10.31 -16.36 -12.64
N LEU A 104 10.35 -16.21 -11.31
CA LEU A 104 9.46 -16.92 -10.38
C LEU A 104 7.98 -16.63 -10.65
N THR A 105 7.65 -15.35 -10.87
CA THR A 105 6.28 -14.92 -11.18
C THR A 105 5.78 -15.57 -12.47
N LYS A 106 6.63 -15.61 -13.51
CA LYS A 106 6.30 -16.22 -14.79
C LYS A 106 6.11 -17.73 -14.67
N ILE A 107 6.99 -18.43 -13.94
CA ILE A 107 6.84 -19.87 -13.69
C ILE A 107 5.50 -20.17 -13.01
N CYS A 108 5.17 -19.45 -11.93
CA CYS A 108 3.89 -19.63 -11.23
C CYS A 108 2.70 -19.34 -12.14
N TYR A 109 2.76 -18.25 -12.91
CA TYR A 109 1.69 -17.86 -13.83
C TYR A 109 1.43 -18.93 -14.90
N GLU A 110 2.48 -19.44 -15.55
CA GLU A 110 2.32 -20.46 -16.58
C GLU A 110 1.81 -21.79 -16.00
N LEU A 111 2.28 -22.20 -14.82
CA LEU A 111 1.76 -23.40 -14.13
C LEU A 111 0.29 -23.25 -13.75
N CYS A 112 -0.13 -22.10 -13.22
CA CYS A 112 -1.52 -21.84 -12.88
C CYS A 112 -2.43 -21.80 -14.12
N ARG A 113 -1.91 -21.57 -15.32
CA ARG A 113 -2.74 -21.60 -16.54
C ARG A 113 -2.97 -22.99 -17.10
N LEU A 114 -2.26 -24.00 -16.61
CA LEU A 114 -2.45 -25.38 -17.07
C LEU A 114 -3.81 -25.92 -16.64
N THR A 115 -4.60 -26.32 -17.63
CA THR A 115 -5.90 -26.99 -17.45
C THR A 115 -5.91 -28.40 -18.04
N ASP A 116 -5.01 -28.69 -18.98
CA ASP A 116 -4.84 -29.99 -19.60
C ASP A 116 -3.62 -30.73 -19.03
N PHE A 117 -3.80 -32.01 -18.71
CA PHE A 117 -2.78 -32.93 -18.21
C PHE A 117 -2.79 -34.25 -18.99
N SER A 118 -3.37 -34.26 -20.20
CA SER A 118 -3.52 -35.45 -21.05
C SER A 118 -2.20 -36.17 -21.36
N HIS A 119 -1.08 -35.45 -21.36
CA HIS A 119 0.27 -36.03 -21.54
C HIS A 119 0.64 -37.04 -20.44
N LEU A 120 0.14 -36.87 -19.22
CA LEU A 120 0.36 -37.79 -18.10
C LEU A 120 -0.53 -39.04 -18.18
N GLN A 121 -1.68 -38.96 -18.85
CA GLN A 121 -2.64 -40.06 -18.95
C GLN A 121 -2.09 -41.26 -19.72
N ARG A 122 -1.11 -41.03 -20.60
CA ARG A 122 -0.45 -42.06 -21.43
C ARG A 122 0.59 -42.88 -20.67
N LEU A 123 0.88 -42.52 -19.43
CA LEU A 123 1.83 -43.23 -18.56
C LEU A 123 1.12 -44.34 -17.77
N GLU A 124 1.89 -45.31 -17.28
CA GLU A 124 1.39 -46.23 -16.24
C GLU A 124 0.87 -45.43 -15.04
N ASP A 125 -0.22 -45.86 -14.42
CA ASP A 125 -0.95 -45.09 -13.38
C ASP A 125 -1.27 -43.64 -13.78
N GLY A 126 -1.46 -43.38 -15.08
CA GLY A 126 -1.66 -42.04 -15.63
C GLY A 126 -2.80 -41.28 -14.97
N ALA A 127 -3.90 -41.95 -14.61
CA ALA A 127 -5.02 -41.35 -13.90
C ALA A 127 -4.61 -40.77 -12.53
N GLN A 128 -3.80 -41.51 -11.74
CA GLN A 128 -3.31 -41.02 -10.45
C GLN A 128 -2.34 -39.84 -10.62
N LYS A 129 -1.49 -39.90 -11.67
CA LYS A 129 -0.55 -38.82 -11.98
C LYS A 129 -1.27 -37.53 -12.40
N VAL A 130 -2.33 -37.64 -13.19
CA VAL A 130 -3.20 -36.51 -13.57
C VAL A 130 -3.82 -35.87 -12.34
N GLU A 131 -4.41 -36.67 -11.45
CA GLU A 131 -5.02 -36.13 -10.22
C GLU A 131 -4.01 -35.48 -9.30
N LYS A 132 -2.81 -36.06 -9.18
CA LYS A 132 -1.71 -35.46 -8.41
C LYS A 132 -1.28 -34.12 -9.00
N ALA A 133 -1.08 -34.04 -10.33
CA ALA A 133 -0.70 -32.80 -11.00
C ALA A 133 -1.78 -31.71 -10.87
N ARG A 134 -3.05 -32.09 -11.06
CA ARG A 134 -4.21 -31.20 -10.88
C ARG A 134 -4.28 -30.65 -9.46
N SER A 135 -4.13 -31.52 -8.46
CA SER A 135 -4.14 -31.13 -7.05
C SER A 135 -2.99 -30.16 -6.72
N ALA A 136 -1.77 -30.47 -7.17
CA ALA A 136 -0.61 -29.61 -6.95
C ALA A 136 -0.76 -28.22 -7.60
N VAL A 137 -1.27 -28.15 -8.83
CA VAL A 137 -1.54 -26.87 -9.52
C VAL A 137 -2.67 -26.11 -8.83
N THR A 138 -3.72 -26.79 -8.36
CA THR A 138 -4.84 -26.15 -7.64
C THR A 138 -4.37 -25.56 -6.30
N GLN A 139 -3.50 -26.27 -5.58
CA GLN A 139 -2.88 -25.76 -4.37
C GLN A 139 -1.97 -24.57 -4.64
N LEU A 140 -1.22 -24.57 -5.74
CA LEU A 140 -0.41 -23.42 -6.14
C LEU A 140 -1.29 -22.19 -6.46
N LYS A 141 -2.41 -22.40 -7.18
CA LYS A 141 -3.37 -21.33 -7.51
C LYS A 141 -3.91 -20.63 -6.26
N SER A 142 -4.40 -21.40 -5.28
CA SER A 142 -4.99 -20.82 -4.08
C SER A 142 -4.00 -20.00 -3.25
N LEU A 143 -2.70 -20.26 -3.38
CA LEU A 143 -1.63 -19.55 -2.68
C LEU A 143 -1.07 -18.36 -3.47
N VAL A 144 -1.31 -18.28 -4.79
CA VAL A 144 -0.69 -17.28 -5.67
C VAL A 144 -1.70 -16.26 -6.21
N GLU A 145 -2.93 -16.67 -6.54
CA GLU A 145 -3.97 -15.79 -7.12
C GLU A 145 -4.33 -14.58 -6.22
N PRO A 146 -4.56 -14.73 -4.90
CA PRO A 146 -4.88 -13.58 -4.03
C PRO A 146 -3.79 -12.50 -4.01
N HIS A 147 -2.52 -12.88 -4.22
CA HIS A 147 -1.41 -11.93 -4.26
C HIS A 147 -1.23 -11.27 -5.64
N GLN A 148 -1.70 -11.90 -6.73
CA GLN A 148 -1.57 -11.36 -8.09
C GLN A 148 -2.62 -10.28 -8.38
N ASP A 149 -3.85 -10.43 -7.88
CA ASP A 149 -4.93 -9.48 -8.14
C ASP A 149 -4.71 -8.15 -7.41
N VAL A 150 -4.21 -8.20 -6.17
CA VAL A 150 -3.83 -7.00 -5.41
C VAL A 150 -2.72 -6.22 -6.11
N LYS A 151 -1.73 -6.91 -6.68
CA LYS A 151 -0.62 -6.27 -7.40
C LYS A 151 -1.07 -5.65 -8.72
N LYS A 152 -1.94 -6.31 -9.48
CA LYS A 152 -2.53 -5.75 -10.71
C LYS A 152 -3.33 -4.49 -10.41
N GLU A 153 -4.15 -4.50 -9.37
CA GLU A 153 -4.93 -3.32 -8.98
C GLU A 153 -3.99 -2.15 -8.60
N GLN A 154 -2.92 -2.41 -7.84
CA GLN A 154 -1.90 -1.41 -7.50
C GLN A 154 -1.17 -0.85 -8.73
N ASP A 155 -0.76 -1.70 -9.67
CA ASP A 155 -0.07 -1.30 -10.89
C ASP A 155 -1.00 -0.52 -11.84
N GLU A 156 -2.28 -0.87 -11.91
CA GLU A 156 -3.29 -0.14 -12.70
C GLU A 156 -3.59 1.24 -12.12
N ILE A 157 -3.71 1.36 -10.79
CA ILE A 157 -3.82 2.66 -10.11
C ILE A 157 -2.58 3.50 -10.42
N LYS A 158 -1.38 2.92 -10.27
CA LYS A 158 -0.12 3.63 -10.53
C LYS A 158 -0.04 4.13 -11.98
N ARG A 159 -0.41 3.30 -12.97
CA ARG A 159 -0.44 3.70 -14.39
C ARG A 159 -1.46 4.80 -14.67
N ARG A 160 -2.67 4.71 -14.09
CA ARG A 160 -3.69 5.76 -14.23
C ARG A 160 -3.21 7.07 -13.62
N GLN A 161 -2.50 7.02 -12.50
CA GLN A 161 -1.92 8.19 -11.84
C GLN A 161 -0.76 8.80 -12.63
N GLU A 162 0.13 7.99 -13.18
CA GLU A 162 1.22 8.47 -14.04
C GLU A 162 0.66 9.13 -15.31
N ALA A 163 -0.40 8.56 -15.90
CA ALA A 163 -1.08 9.15 -17.05
C ALA A 163 -1.81 10.45 -16.69
N ALA A 164 -2.48 10.52 -15.54
CA ALA A 164 -3.14 11.73 -15.05
C ALA A 164 -2.13 12.82 -14.71
N ALA A 165 -1.03 12.49 -14.01
CA ALA A 165 0.06 13.40 -13.70
C ALA A 165 0.76 13.90 -14.97
N LYS A 166 0.92 13.04 -15.98
CA LYS A 166 1.44 13.43 -17.30
C LYS A 166 0.49 14.40 -18.00
N LYS A 167 -0.81 14.11 -18.02
CA LYS A 167 -1.84 14.99 -18.59
C LYS A 167 -1.90 16.35 -17.88
N LEU A 168 -1.71 16.36 -16.56
CA LEU A 168 -1.62 17.58 -15.74
C LEU A 168 -0.37 18.39 -16.10
N ARG A 169 0.80 17.73 -16.21
CA ARG A 169 2.08 18.36 -16.57
C ARG A 169 2.09 18.90 -18.00
N GLU A 170 1.39 18.23 -18.92
CA GLU A 170 1.28 18.66 -20.31
C GLU A 170 0.29 19.83 -20.48
N ASN A 171 -0.62 20.03 -19.53
CA ASN A 171 -1.57 21.15 -19.55
C ASN A 171 -1.01 22.39 -18.81
N ALA A 172 -0.29 23.23 -19.54
CA ALA A 172 0.30 24.46 -19.01
C ALA A 172 -0.71 25.39 -18.31
N ALA A 173 -1.96 25.44 -18.78
CA ALA A 173 -3.00 26.27 -18.19
C ALA A 173 -3.43 25.75 -16.80
N VAL A 174 -3.60 24.44 -16.67
CA VAL A 174 -3.91 23.81 -15.37
C VAL A 174 -2.78 24.04 -14.38
N ARG A 175 -1.53 23.89 -14.82
CA ARG A 175 -0.36 24.16 -13.97
C ARG A 175 -0.30 25.61 -13.49
N GLN A 176 -0.54 26.58 -14.37
CA GLN A 176 -0.58 27.99 -13.99
C GLN A 176 -1.70 28.29 -12.98
N LYS A 177 -2.89 27.70 -13.18
CA LYS A 177 -4.00 27.85 -12.24
C LYS A 177 -3.67 27.23 -10.89
N LEU A 178 -3.06 26.04 -10.84
CA LEU A 178 -2.64 25.40 -9.60
C LEU A 178 -1.55 26.21 -8.87
N GLN A 179 -0.59 26.79 -9.61
CA GLN A 179 0.41 27.70 -9.05
C GLN A 179 -0.23 28.95 -8.43
N ALA A 180 -1.25 29.53 -9.08
CA ALA A 180 -1.99 30.66 -8.52
C ALA A 180 -2.77 30.29 -7.25
N ILE A 181 -3.37 29.09 -7.22
CA ILE A 181 -4.02 28.55 -6.01
C ILE A 181 -2.99 28.36 -4.89
N ASN A 182 -1.83 27.76 -5.19
CA ASN A 182 -0.75 27.56 -4.23
C ASN A 182 -0.25 28.89 -3.65
N ALA A 183 0.00 29.89 -4.49
CA ALA A 183 0.43 31.22 -4.04
C ALA A 183 -0.58 31.86 -3.06
N ARG A 184 -1.88 31.74 -3.33
CA ARG A 184 -2.92 32.21 -2.40
C ARG A 184 -2.93 31.42 -1.12
N TYR A 185 -2.82 30.10 -1.17
CA TYR A 185 -2.76 29.25 0.02
C TYR A 185 -1.57 29.63 0.92
N LEU A 186 -0.37 29.81 0.35
CA LEU A 186 0.82 30.21 1.10
C LEU A 186 0.66 31.58 1.78
N ALA A 187 -0.03 32.52 1.13
CA ALA A 187 -0.33 33.83 1.72
C ALA A 187 -1.22 33.72 2.99
N LEU A 188 -2.02 32.65 3.12
CA LEU A 188 -2.88 32.44 4.30
C LEU A 188 -2.08 32.01 5.54
N ILE A 189 -0.93 31.35 5.35
CA ILE A 189 -0.09 30.89 6.46
C ILE A 189 0.41 32.08 7.31
N GLY A 190 0.68 33.22 6.67
CA GLY A 190 1.14 34.44 7.33
C GLY A 190 0.03 35.39 7.81
N SER A 191 -1.24 35.07 7.58
CA SER A 191 -2.37 35.93 7.99
C SER A 191 -2.64 35.78 9.49
N GLU A 192 -2.91 36.87 10.21
CA GLU A 192 -3.17 36.85 11.66
C GLU A 192 -4.64 36.48 12.00
N SER A 193 -5.60 36.79 11.12
CA SER A 193 -7.03 36.59 11.40
C SER A 193 -7.49 35.15 11.12
N ALA A 194 -7.85 34.42 12.18
CA ALA A 194 -8.32 33.04 12.08
C ALA A 194 -9.60 32.87 11.25
N GLN A 195 -10.57 33.77 11.43
CA GLN A 195 -11.83 33.73 10.69
C GLN A 195 -11.60 34.01 9.19
N ALA A 196 -10.77 35.00 8.87
CA ALA A 196 -10.44 35.30 7.48
C ALA A 196 -9.68 34.14 6.82
N ARG A 197 -8.77 33.47 7.55
CA ARG A 197 -8.07 32.27 7.06
C ARG A 197 -9.04 31.14 6.72
N GLY A 198 -10.01 30.85 7.59
CA GLY A 198 -11.02 29.81 7.34
C GLY A 198 -11.81 30.07 6.05
N PHE A 199 -12.38 31.28 5.93
CA PHE A 199 -13.15 31.65 4.73
C PHE A 199 -12.33 31.62 3.43
N GLN A 200 -11.06 32.04 3.48
CA GLN A 200 -10.19 31.97 2.31
C GLN A 200 -9.78 30.54 1.98
N LEU A 201 -9.64 29.66 2.98
CA LEU A 201 -9.38 28.24 2.75
C LEU A 201 -10.56 27.58 2.02
N GLU A 202 -11.81 27.89 2.38
CA GLU A 202 -12.99 27.43 1.66
C GLU A 202 -12.92 27.80 0.16
N ARG A 203 -12.52 29.04 -0.14
CA ARG A 203 -12.36 29.52 -1.53
C ARG A 203 -11.22 28.81 -2.26
N VAL A 204 -10.08 28.61 -1.60
CA VAL A 204 -8.95 27.85 -2.15
C VAL A 204 -9.41 26.45 -2.53
N MET A 205 -10.15 25.78 -1.65
CA MET A 205 -10.63 24.42 -1.90
C MET A 205 -11.70 24.36 -2.98
N TYR A 206 -12.60 25.34 -3.06
CA TYR A 206 -13.53 25.46 -4.18
C TYR A 206 -12.80 25.51 -5.53
N GLU A 207 -11.74 26.32 -5.63
CA GLU A 207 -10.93 26.40 -6.86
C GLU A 207 -10.14 25.12 -7.14
N VAL A 208 -9.72 24.38 -6.12
CA VAL A 208 -9.11 23.05 -6.28
C VAL A 208 -10.14 22.08 -6.87
N PHE A 209 -11.35 22.04 -6.33
CA PHE A 209 -12.41 21.16 -6.84
C PHE A 209 -12.81 21.51 -8.28
N GLU A 210 -12.90 22.80 -8.59
CA GLU A 210 -13.16 23.30 -9.95
C GLU A 210 -12.05 22.88 -10.91
N LEU A 211 -10.78 23.01 -10.50
CA LEU A 211 -9.62 22.63 -11.32
C LEU A 211 -9.59 21.14 -11.68
N PHE A 212 -10.13 20.29 -10.81
CA PHE A 212 -10.19 18.83 -11.00
C PHE A 212 -11.56 18.34 -11.50
N ASP A 213 -12.40 19.24 -12.05
CA ASP A 213 -13.70 18.94 -12.66
C ASP A 213 -14.68 18.19 -11.72
N LEU A 214 -14.71 18.56 -10.44
CA LEU A 214 -15.53 17.88 -9.41
C LEU A 214 -16.94 18.46 -9.21
N ASP A 215 -17.42 19.33 -10.10
CA ASP A 215 -18.72 20.03 -9.98
C ASP A 215 -18.98 20.62 -8.57
N PRO A 216 -18.13 21.55 -8.09
CA PRO A 216 -18.22 22.02 -6.71
C PRO A 216 -19.40 22.95 -6.47
N LYS A 217 -20.01 22.77 -5.30
CA LYS A 217 -21.00 23.66 -4.72
C LYS A 217 -20.39 24.45 -3.57
N ALA A 218 -20.52 25.78 -3.64
CA ALA A 218 -20.10 26.69 -2.58
C ALA A 218 -20.87 26.45 -1.27
N SER A 219 -20.39 27.03 -0.17
CA SER A 219 -21.00 26.87 1.15
C SER A 219 -22.50 27.15 1.17
N PHE A 220 -23.25 26.30 1.88
CA PHE A 220 -24.71 26.37 1.93
C PHE A 220 -25.23 26.07 3.33
N LYS A 221 -26.45 26.53 3.60
CA LYS A 221 -27.14 26.33 4.87
C LYS A 221 -28.39 25.48 4.65
N ASN A 222 -28.51 24.40 5.40
CA ASN A 222 -29.71 23.56 5.48
C ASN A 222 -30.27 23.70 6.90
N LEU A 223 -31.53 24.13 7.09
CA LEU A 223 -32.26 24.12 8.39
C LEU A 223 -31.37 24.13 9.66
N GLY A 224 -30.54 25.17 9.85
CA GLY A 224 -29.69 25.35 11.04
C GLY A 224 -28.26 24.76 10.98
N GLU A 225 -27.92 24.05 9.92
CA GLU A 225 -26.62 23.42 9.64
C GLU A 225 -25.89 24.18 8.51
N GLN A 226 -24.61 24.53 8.73
CA GLN A 226 -23.74 25.08 7.68
C GLN A 226 -22.75 24.02 7.22
N ILE A 227 -22.61 23.91 5.89
CA ILE A 227 -21.64 23.08 5.19
C ILE A 227 -20.75 23.99 4.34
N ASP A 228 -19.44 23.79 4.42
CA ASP A 228 -18.46 24.67 3.76
C ASP A 228 -18.40 24.43 2.25
N GLY A 229 -18.70 23.21 1.80
CA GLY A 229 -18.89 22.92 0.38
C GLY A 229 -19.40 21.50 0.13
N ALA A 230 -19.67 21.22 -1.13
CA ALA A 230 -19.92 19.86 -1.61
C ALA A 230 -19.38 19.69 -3.03
N PHE A 231 -19.15 18.46 -3.46
CA PHE A 231 -18.71 18.15 -4.82
C PHE A 231 -19.08 16.70 -5.17
N SER A 232 -19.08 16.38 -6.47
CA SER A 232 -19.43 15.05 -6.97
C SER A 232 -18.21 14.41 -7.64
N LEU A 233 -17.95 13.14 -7.32
CA LEU A 233 -16.89 12.36 -7.95
C LEU A 233 -17.40 10.95 -8.29
N GLU A 234 -17.36 10.59 -9.57
CA GLU A 234 -17.75 9.26 -10.07
C GLU A 234 -19.14 8.79 -9.57
N GLY A 235 -20.12 9.72 -9.51
CA GLY A 235 -21.47 9.45 -9.03
C GLY A 235 -21.60 9.29 -7.50
N THR A 236 -20.53 9.59 -6.74
CA THR A 236 -20.56 9.70 -5.29
C THR A 236 -20.59 11.18 -4.88
N GLU A 237 -21.52 11.54 -4.01
CA GLU A 237 -21.64 12.89 -3.44
C GLU A 237 -20.73 13.04 -2.21
N TYR A 238 -19.98 14.14 -2.16
CA TYR A 238 -19.09 14.48 -1.05
C TYR A 238 -19.50 15.80 -0.40
N LEU A 239 -19.75 15.78 0.90
CA LEU A 239 -19.75 17.01 1.71
C LEU A 239 -18.33 17.37 2.11
N PHE A 240 -18.06 18.66 2.26
CA PHE A 240 -16.76 19.18 2.62
C PHE A 240 -16.85 20.13 3.81
N GLU A 241 -15.95 19.95 4.78
CA GLU A 241 -15.75 20.86 5.92
C GLU A 241 -14.24 21.08 6.13
N ALA A 242 -13.85 22.33 6.38
CA ALA A 242 -12.47 22.72 6.52
C ALA A 242 -12.22 23.47 7.84
N LYS A 243 -11.15 23.09 8.55
CA LYS A 243 -10.75 23.75 9.79
C LYS A 243 -9.29 24.18 9.76
N TRP A 244 -9.06 25.46 10.07
CA TRP A 244 -7.73 26.04 10.24
C TRP A 244 -7.57 26.65 11.63
N GLN A 245 -7.29 25.79 12.61
CA GLN A 245 -7.09 26.16 14.01
C GLN A 245 -5.74 25.65 14.51
N LYS A 246 -5.22 26.25 15.58
CA LYS A 246 -3.90 25.88 16.13
C LYS A 246 -3.87 24.45 16.66
N GLU A 247 -4.90 24.07 17.41
CA GLU A 247 -4.98 22.74 18.02
C GLU A 247 -5.51 21.71 17.02
N PRO A 248 -5.05 20.45 17.07
CA PRO A 248 -5.60 19.38 16.25
C PRO A 248 -7.11 19.23 16.44
N VAL A 249 -7.82 18.86 15.37
CA VAL A 249 -9.26 18.63 15.40
C VAL A 249 -9.57 17.48 16.36
N ASN A 250 -10.53 17.70 17.25
CA ASN A 250 -10.86 16.77 18.32
C ASN A 250 -12.03 15.83 17.94
N LYS A 251 -12.39 14.93 18.86
CA LYS A 251 -13.51 13.99 18.67
C LYS A 251 -14.86 14.69 18.44
N ALA A 252 -15.14 15.78 19.15
CA ALA A 252 -16.43 16.45 19.09
C ALA A 252 -16.67 17.10 17.72
N ASP A 253 -15.64 17.74 17.18
CA ASP A 253 -15.67 18.32 15.83
C ASP A 253 -15.95 17.26 14.75
N LEU A 254 -15.28 16.10 14.84
CA LEU A 254 -15.49 15.00 13.90
C LEU A 254 -16.88 14.37 14.03
N ALA A 255 -17.41 14.26 15.26
CA ALA A 255 -18.74 13.72 15.50
C ALA A 255 -19.82 14.62 14.88
N ILE A 256 -19.70 15.95 15.08
CA ILE A 256 -20.61 16.94 14.48
C ILE A 256 -20.66 16.76 12.96
N PHE A 257 -19.51 16.71 12.28
CA PHE A 257 -19.50 16.55 10.83
C PHE A 257 -19.97 15.16 10.37
N THR A 258 -19.65 14.11 11.12
CA THR A 258 -20.14 12.75 10.82
C THR A 258 -21.67 12.70 10.84
N ASP A 259 -22.30 13.33 11.83
CA ASP A 259 -23.76 13.40 11.94
C ASP A 259 -24.36 14.19 10.76
N LYS A 260 -23.73 15.30 10.36
CA LYS A 260 -24.13 16.08 9.16
C LYS A 260 -24.15 15.21 7.90
N VAL A 261 -23.15 14.36 7.69
CA VAL A 261 -23.05 13.47 6.53
C VAL A 261 -24.09 12.35 6.60
N ARG A 262 -24.25 11.72 7.77
CA ARG A 262 -25.19 10.60 7.96
C ARG A 262 -26.66 10.97 7.80
N THR A 263 -27.00 12.25 7.95
CA THR A 263 -28.36 12.75 7.71
C THR A 263 -28.69 12.96 6.22
N LYS A 264 -27.73 12.78 5.31
CA LYS A 264 -27.95 12.91 3.86
C LYS A 264 -28.32 11.56 3.23
N LEU A 265 -28.49 11.55 1.90
CA LEU A 265 -28.82 10.34 1.15
C LEU A 265 -27.80 9.23 1.40
N GLU A 266 -28.25 7.98 1.41
CA GLU A 266 -27.37 6.82 1.48
C GLU A 266 -26.26 6.91 0.41
N ASN A 267 -25.03 6.55 0.79
CA ASN A 267 -23.79 6.68 0.00
C ASN A 267 -23.21 8.10 -0.14
N THR A 268 -23.75 9.11 0.54
CA THR A 268 -23.04 10.39 0.71
C THR A 268 -21.83 10.21 1.61
N LEU A 269 -20.67 10.71 1.19
CA LEU A 269 -19.44 10.71 1.98
C LEU A 269 -19.09 12.14 2.42
N GLY A 270 -18.23 12.27 3.42
CA GLY A 270 -17.70 13.54 3.89
C GLY A 270 -16.19 13.60 3.76
N ILE A 271 -15.67 14.79 3.46
CA ILE A 271 -14.25 15.12 3.51
C ILE A 271 -14.05 16.18 4.59
N PHE A 272 -13.25 15.84 5.60
CA PHE A 272 -12.85 16.80 6.62
C PHE A 272 -11.39 17.19 6.38
N LEU A 273 -11.15 18.46 6.07
CA LEU A 273 -9.81 19.03 5.95
C LEU A 273 -9.40 19.72 7.25
N SER A 274 -8.27 19.31 7.83
CA SER A 274 -7.64 20.02 8.95
C SER A 274 -6.19 20.39 8.63
N ILE A 275 -5.89 21.68 8.56
CA ILE A 275 -4.53 22.13 8.22
C ILE A 275 -3.49 21.67 9.24
N ASN A 276 -3.84 21.71 10.54
CA ASN A 276 -2.97 21.29 11.63
C ASN A 276 -3.28 19.87 12.14
N GLY A 277 -3.97 19.06 11.33
CA GLY A 277 -4.20 17.64 11.60
C GLY A 277 -5.28 17.34 12.64
N PHE A 278 -5.26 16.10 13.15
CA PHE A 278 -6.32 15.51 13.98
C PHE A 278 -5.74 14.90 15.25
N SER A 279 -6.50 14.91 16.34
CA SER A 279 -6.08 14.23 17.57
C SER A 279 -6.17 12.71 17.40
N PRO A 280 -5.18 11.94 17.90
CA PRO A 280 -5.20 10.48 17.81
C PRO A 280 -6.48 9.85 18.37
N ASP A 281 -6.93 10.36 19.52
CA ASP A 281 -8.15 9.90 20.18
C ASP A 281 -9.41 10.22 19.35
N GLY A 282 -9.43 11.36 18.67
CA GLY A 282 -10.53 11.76 17.79
C GLY A 282 -10.65 10.86 16.57
N VAL A 283 -9.50 10.54 15.96
CA VAL A 283 -9.42 9.60 14.83
C VAL A 283 -9.83 8.20 15.27
N ALA A 284 -9.24 7.66 16.34
CA ALA A 284 -9.52 6.31 16.82
C ALA A 284 -11.01 6.11 17.15
N ALA A 285 -11.67 7.14 17.71
CA ALA A 285 -13.09 7.09 18.03
C ALA A 285 -14.02 6.97 16.80
N HIS A 286 -13.55 7.35 15.60
CA HIS A 286 -14.34 7.33 14.35
C HIS A 286 -13.86 6.26 13.35
N GLN A 287 -12.84 5.47 13.71
CA GLN A 287 -12.35 4.35 12.89
C GLN A 287 -13.19 3.07 13.05
N ALA A 288 -14.09 3.00 14.03
CA ALA A 288 -14.93 1.83 14.30
C ALA A 288 -16.39 2.07 13.84
N GLY A 289 -16.78 1.50 12.70
CA GLY A 289 -18.17 1.35 12.28
C GLY A 289 -18.69 2.39 11.28
N GLY A 290 -18.88 1.97 10.03
CA GLY A 290 -19.60 2.74 9.01
C GLY A 290 -18.96 4.10 8.73
N ALA A 291 -17.67 4.06 8.35
CA ALA A 291 -16.90 5.22 7.94
C ALA A 291 -17.63 5.98 6.83
N SER A 292 -18.17 7.15 7.18
CA SER A 292 -18.87 8.05 6.26
C SER A 292 -18.02 9.27 5.92
N ILE A 293 -16.88 9.46 6.60
CA ILE A 293 -15.97 10.58 6.39
C ILE A 293 -14.54 10.10 6.12
N LEU A 294 -13.80 10.88 5.33
CA LEU A 294 -12.38 10.72 5.07
C LEU A 294 -11.64 11.97 5.57
N LEU A 295 -10.48 11.75 6.18
CA LEU A 295 -9.68 12.83 6.78
C LEU A 295 -8.54 13.23 5.85
N VAL A 296 -8.40 14.54 5.64
CA VAL A 296 -7.35 15.18 4.83
C VAL A 296 -6.64 16.19 5.70
N ASP A 297 -5.31 16.19 5.69
CA ASP A 297 -4.50 17.14 6.46
C ASP A 297 -3.83 18.22 5.59
N GLY A 298 -3.14 19.16 6.22
CA GLY A 298 -2.37 20.19 5.50
C GLY A 298 -1.21 19.63 4.67
N GLY A 299 -0.65 18.47 5.05
CA GLY A 299 0.40 17.79 4.29
C GLY A 299 -0.12 17.18 2.98
N ASP A 300 -1.32 16.60 3.03
CA ASP A 300 -2.06 16.13 1.87
C ASP A 300 -2.33 17.28 0.90
N LEU A 301 -2.87 18.40 1.41
CA LEU A 301 -3.16 19.58 0.59
C LEU A 301 -1.88 20.15 -0.03
N MET A 302 -0.79 20.23 0.73
CA MET A 302 0.50 20.70 0.21
C MET A 302 1.02 19.77 -0.89
N ALA A 303 0.92 18.45 -0.71
CA ALA A 303 1.33 17.49 -1.75
C ALA A 303 0.54 17.67 -3.06
N ILE A 304 -0.73 18.05 -2.98
CA ILE A 304 -1.56 18.39 -4.15
C ILE A 304 -1.08 19.69 -4.81
N LEU A 305 -0.90 20.75 -4.01
CA LEU A 305 -0.49 22.07 -4.50
C LEU A 305 0.94 22.09 -5.09
N GLU A 306 1.80 21.17 -4.66
CA GLU A 306 3.16 20.96 -5.17
C GLU A 306 3.23 19.92 -6.31
N GLU A 307 2.10 19.54 -6.90
CA GLU A 307 2.01 18.62 -8.04
C GLU A 307 2.60 17.21 -7.76
N ARG A 308 2.68 16.79 -6.48
CA ARG A 308 3.18 15.45 -6.11
C ARG A 308 2.12 14.37 -6.30
N ILE A 309 0.85 14.72 -6.17
CA ILE A 309 -0.31 13.87 -6.42
C ILE A 309 -1.50 14.76 -6.82
N ASP A 310 -2.37 14.31 -7.73
CA ASP A 310 -3.63 15.03 -8.00
C ASP A 310 -4.68 14.77 -6.92
N PHE A 311 -5.64 15.69 -6.75
CA PHE A 311 -6.65 15.60 -5.70
C PHE A 311 -7.51 14.34 -5.80
N VAL A 312 -7.93 13.99 -7.03
CA VAL A 312 -8.78 12.81 -7.30
C VAL A 312 -8.07 11.53 -6.89
N SER A 313 -6.81 11.37 -7.28
CA SER A 313 -5.96 10.24 -6.94
C SER A 313 -5.74 10.09 -5.43
N LEU A 314 -5.51 11.19 -4.73
CA LEU A 314 -5.37 11.19 -3.27
C LEU A 314 -6.68 10.73 -2.62
N LEU A 315 -7.82 11.26 -3.08
CA LEU A 315 -9.12 10.93 -2.54
C LEU A 315 -9.52 9.46 -2.79
N LEU A 316 -9.34 8.96 -4.02
CA LEU A 316 -9.64 7.57 -4.36
C LEU A 316 -8.79 6.58 -3.56
N ARG A 317 -7.51 6.89 -3.31
CA ARG A 317 -6.64 6.08 -2.46
C ARG A 317 -7.12 6.05 -1.00
N LYS A 318 -7.46 7.21 -0.43
CA LYS A 318 -8.04 7.28 0.93
C LYS A 318 -9.35 6.51 1.02
N LYS A 319 -10.26 6.66 0.04
CA LYS A 319 -11.54 5.94 -0.04
C LYS A 319 -11.32 4.43 -0.05
N ARG A 320 -10.43 3.92 -0.92
CA ARG A 320 -10.11 2.49 -1.00
C ARG A 320 -9.54 1.98 0.32
N HIS A 321 -8.58 2.68 0.91
CA HIS A 321 -7.98 2.29 2.19
C HIS A 321 -9.01 2.22 3.31
N ALA A 322 -9.87 3.24 3.42
CA ALA A 322 -10.93 3.28 4.42
C ALA A 322 -11.94 2.15 4.21
N ALA A 323 -12.33 1.85 2.96
CA ALA A 323 -13.23 0.77 2.64
C ALA A 323 -12.65 -0.62 2.99
N GLN A 324 -11.34 -0.82 2.81
CA GLN A 324 -10.66 -2.10 3.07
C GLN A 324 -10.29 -2.31 4.54
N THR A 325 -9.94 -1.25 5.27
CA THR A 325 -9.34 -1.34 6.61
C THR A 325 -10.19 -0.74 7.72
N GLY A 326 -11.22 0.04 7.37
CA GLY A 326 -11.96 0.89 8.31
C GLY A 326 -11.21 2.16 8.75
N GLN A 327 -9.95 2.35 8.33
CA GLN A 327 -9.15 3.51 8.72
C GLN A 327 -9.48 4.72 7.84
N ILE A 328 -10.14 5.72 8.44
CA ILE A 328 -10.56 6.96 7.76
C ILE A 328 -9.43 7.99 7.54
N TYR A 329 -8.26 7.75 8.11
CA TYR A 329 -7.12 8.65 8.05
C TYR A 329 -5.88 7.90 7.55
N LEU A 330 -5.39 8.34 6.40
CA LEU A 330 -4.17 7.85 5.75
C LEU A 330 -3.47 9.06 5.15
N SER A 331 -2.35 9.52 5.72
CA SER A 331 -1.66 10.71 5.20
C SER A 331 -0.88 10.40 3.93
N TYR A 332 -0.63 11.42 3.11
CA TYR A 332 0.19 11.33 1.90
C TYR A 332 1.55 10.69 2.19
N HIS A 333 2.20 11.07 3.29
CA HIS A 333 3.48 10.48 3.69
C HIS A 333 3.37 8.97 3.93
N GLN A 334 2.30 8.49 4.57
CA GLN A 334 2.07 7.06 4.79
C GLN A 334 1.77 6.31 3.49
N MET A 335 1.15 6.96 2.49
CA MET A 335 0.89 6.34 1.18
C MET A 335 2.17 6.00 0.39
N PHE A 336 3.27 6.72 0.65
CA PHE A 336 4.52 6.58 -0.13
C PHE A 336 5.73 6.15 0.71
N ALA A 337 5.67 6.22 2.04
CA ALA A 337 6.71 5.68 2.92
C ALA A 337 6.84 4.14 2.82
N THR A 338 5.79 3.45 2.36
CA THR A 338 5.81 2.02 2.03
C THR A 338 6.66 1.66 0.79
N GLY A 339 7.36 2.62 0.18
CA GLY A 339 8.29 2.42 -0.93
C GLY A 339 9.77 2.70 -0.63
N ALA A 340 10.12 3.10 0.59
CA ALA A 340 11.49 3.36 1.03
C ALA A 340 11.74 2.71 2.40
N GLY A 341 11.92 1.40 2.38
CA GLY A 341 12.27 0.56 3.52
C GLY A 341 12.90 -0.70 2.97
#